data_AF-A0A1M6CIN6-F1
#
_entry.id   AF-A0A1M6CIN6-F1
#
_cell.length_a   1.000
_cell.length_b   1.000
_cell.length_c   1.000
_cell.angle_alpha   90.00
_cell.angle_beta   90.00
_cell.angle_gamma   90.00
#
_symmetry.space_group_name_H-M   'P 1'
#
loop_
_entity.id
_entity.type
_entity.pdbx_description
1 polymer ?
#
loop_
_entity_poly.entity_id
_entity_poly.type
_entity_poly.pdbx_seq_one_letter_code
_entity_poly.pdbx_strand_id
1 'polypeptide(L)'
;MTIEEKLLDVLADATYACSYWAGRLDYEKEKLTKGKYEYFEERLVDCLMNGGKVTYYDIEDNEPYVLTLDKFKEGIAKLEKEHDWEYWEDYSDEVLQVCLFGKVVFG
;
A
#
# COMPACT_ATOMS: atom_id res chain seq x y z
N MET A 1 14.49 7.15 5.19
CA MET A 1 13.70 6.24 4.34
C MET A 1 13.11 7.04 3.19
N THR A 2 13.35 6.62 1.95
CA THR A 2 12.76 7.18 0.73
C THR A 2 11.27 6.81 0.63
N ILE A 3 10.53 7.44 -0.28
CA ILE A 3 9.12 7.07 -0.52
C ILE A 3 9.00 5.64 -1.06
N GLU A 4 9.99 5.18 -1.83
CA GLU A 4 10.02 3.82 -2.40
C GLU A 4 10.26 2.77 -1.32
N GLU A 5 11.20 3.02 -0.40
CA GLU A 5 11.44 2.15 0.76
C GLU A 5 10.18 2.05 1.64
N LYS A 6 9.54 3.18 1.95
CA LYS A 6 8.27 3.19 2.70
C LYS A 6 7.16 2.43 2.00
N LEU A 7 7.06 2.57 0.67
CA LEU A 7 6.07 1.82 -0.11
C LEU A 7 6.37 0.32 -0.03
N LEU A 8 7.63 -0.08 -0.18
CA LEU A 8 8.02 -1.48 -0.14
C LEU A 8 7.62 -2.12 1.19
N ASP A 9 7.93 -1.47 2.32
CA ASP A 9 7.63 -1.97 3.66
C ASP A 9 6.10 -2.11 3.86
N VAL A 10 5.34 -1.05 3.60
CA VAL A 10 3.88 -1.04 3.77
C VAL A 10 3.21 -2.08 2.87
N LEU A 11 3.67 -2.22 1.63
CA LEU A 11 3.08 -3.15 0.67
C LEU A 11 3.46 -4.60 0.95
N ALA A 12 4.67 -4.87 1.46
CA ALA A 12 5.09 -6.20 1.86
C ALA A 12 4.19 -6.73 2.99
N ASP A 13 4.01 -5.94 4.05
CA ASP A 13 3.18 -6.35 5.17
C ASP A 13 1.69 -6.37 4.82
N ALA A 14 1.18 -5.39 4.06
CA ALA A 14 -0.22 -5.40 3.64
C ALA A 14 -0.56 -6.58 2.73
N THR A 15 0.41 -7.09 1.98
CA THR A 15 0.23 -8.22 1.05
C THR A 15 0.28 -9.56 1.79
N TYR A 16 1.20 -9.73 2.74
CA TYR A 16 1.48 -11.03 3.36
C TYR A 16 1.07 -11.14 4.83
N ALA A 17 0.95 -10.03 5.54
CA ALA A 17 0.75 -9.97 6.99
C ALA A 17 -0.60 -9.35 7.41
N CYS A 18 -1.32 -8.66 6.51
CA CYS A 18 -2.60 -8.04 6.90
C CYS A 18 -3.78 -9.01 6.88
N SER A 19 -4.55 -9.01 7.98
CA SER A 19 -5.72 -9.87 8.20
C SER A 19 -6.99 -9.46 7.47
N TYR A 20 -7.08 -8.23 6.92
CA TYR A 20 -8.33 -7.66 6.39
C TYR A 20 -8.30 -7.26 4.91
N TRP A 21 -7.14 -7.26 4.25
CA TRP A 21 -7.03 -6.81 2.86
C TRP A 21 -6.70 -7.95 1.90
N ALA A 22 -7.65 -8.31 1.03
CA ALA A 22 -7.37 -9.15 -0.12
C ALA A 22 -7.03 -8.27 -1.32
N GLY A 23 -5.77 -7.92 -1.51
CA GLY A 23 -5.32 -7.14 -2.67
C GLY A 23 -5.64 -7.86 -3.99
N ARG A 24 -6.59 -7.33 -4.78
CA ARG A 24 -6.83 -7.76 -6.17
C ARG A 24 -6.43 -6.63 -7.10
N LEU A 25 -5.36 -6.83 -7.87
CA LEU A 25 -4.91 -5.84 -8.84
C LEU A 25 -5.94 -5.66 -9.96
N ASP A 26 -6.48 -4.45 -10.08
CA ASP A 26 -7.16 -3.99 -11.29
C ASP A 26 -6.15 -3.25 -12.18
N TYR A 27 -5.30 -4.03 -12.88
CA TYR A 27 -4.26 -3.51 -13.77
C TYR A 27 -4.10 -4.42 -14.99
N GLU A 28 -3.91 -3.82 -16.18
CA GLU A 28 -3.67 -4.53 -17.42
C GLU A 28 -2.47 -5.47 -17.27
N LYS A 29 -2.75 -6.79 -17.22
CA LYS A 29 -1.83 -7.90 -16.93
C LYS A 29 -0.56 -7.95 -17.80
N GLU A 30 -0.47 -7.14 -18.86
CA GLU A 30 0.59 -7.23 -19.87
C GLU A 30 1.80 -6.31 -19.62
N LYS A 31 1.72 -5.32 -18.70
CA LYS A 31 2.82 -4.36 -18.47
C LYS A 31 3.76 -4.68 -17.30
N LEU A 32 3.41 -5.63 -16.43
CA LEU A 32 4.29 -6.13 -15.37
C LEU A 32 4.87 -7.47 -15.81
N THR A 33 5.81 -7.40 -16.76
CA THR A 33 6.49 -8.58 -17.30
C THR A 33 7.10 -9.40 -16.16
N LYS A 34 6.71 -10.67 -16.14
CA LYS A 34 6.99 -11.70 -15.13
C LYS A 34 8.48 -12.09 -15.00
N GLY A 35 9.40 -11.23 -15.44
CA GLY A 35 10.84 -11.52 -15.55
C GLY A 35 11.79 -10.41 -15.06
N LYS A 36 11.28 -9.33 -14.44
CA LYS A 36 12.12 -8.21 -13.97
C LYS A 36 12.22 -8.08 -12.44
N TYR A 37 11.28 -8.64 -11.68
CA TYR A 37 11.20 -8.49 -10.23
C TYR A 37 11.07 -9.86 -9.55
N GLU A 38 11.84 -10.07 -8.49
CA GLU A 38 11.83 -11.31 -7.69
C GLU A 38 10.59 -11.34 -6.78
N TYR A 39 10.20 -10.17 -6.27
CA TYR A 39 9.14 -10.03 -5.28
C TYR A 39 7.87 -9.37 -5.86
N PHE A 40 6.71 -9.57 -5.21
CA PHE A 40 5.43 -9.05 -5.71
C PHE A 40 5.23 -7.59 -5.34
N GLU A 41 5.58 -7.22 -4.12
CA GLU A 41 5.62 -5.87 -3.57
C GLU A 41 6.45 -4.93 -4.43
N GLU A 42 7.62 -5.35 -4.94
CA GLU A 42 8.44 -4.56 -5.87
C GLU A 42 7.67 -4.16 -7.15
N ARG A 43 6.80 -5.05 -7.65
CA ARG A 43 5.94 -4.77 -8.81
C ARG A 43 4.83 -3.77 -8.46
N LEU A 44 4.34 -3.79 -7.22
CA LEU A 44 3.35 -2.84 -6.73
C LEU A 44 3.97 -1.46 -6.54
N VAL A 45 5.18 -1.38 -5.97
CA VAL A 45 5.96 -0.14 -5.85
C VAL A 45 6.20 0.45 -7.24
N ASP A 46 6.74 -0.33 -8.18
CA ASP A 46 7.01 0.13 -9.55
C ASP A 46 5.73 0.61 -10.24
N CYS A 47 4.61 -0.09 -10.05
CA CYS A 47 3.30 0.33 -10.56
C CYS A 47 2.92 1.74 -10.05
N LEU A 48 2.98 1.97 -8.73
CA LEU A 48 2.61 3.25 -8.13
C LEU A 48 3.58 4.37 -8.53
N MET A 49 4.88 4.09 -8.53
CA MET A 49 5.92 5.06 -8.91
C MET A 49 5.80 5.51 -10.37
N ASN A 50 5.24 4.66 -11.25
CA ASN A 50 4.98 4.99 -12.66
C ASN A 50 3.55 5.52 -12.91
N GLY A 51 2.83 5.97 -11.88
CA GLY A 51 1.50 6.58 -12.01
C GLY A 51 0.35 5.57 -12.15
N GLY A 52 0.61 4.29 -11.86
CA GLY A 52 -0.40 3.25 -11.74
C GLY A 52 -1.16 3.33 -10.42
N LYS A 53 -1.98 2.31 -10.17
CA LYS A 53 -2.83 2.19 -8.98
C LYS A 53 -2.85 0.75 -8.48
N VAL A 54 -3.06 0.58 -7.17
CA VAL A 54 -3.28 -0.73 -6.53
C VAL A 54 -4.69 -0.71 -5.94
N THR A 55 -5.46 -1.77 -6.15
CA THR A 55 -6.81 -1.91 -5.56
C THR A 55 -6.77 -2.97 -4.47
N TYR A 56 -7.16 -2.57 -3.27
CA TYR A 56 -7.37 -3.41 -2.11
C TYR A 56 -8.86 -3.73 -1.99
N TYR A 57 -9.19 -4.90 -1.47
CA TYR A 57 -10.57 -5.28 -1.18
C TYR A 57 -10.65 -5.63 0.29
N ASP A 58 -11.67 -5.10 0.96
CA ASP A 58 -12.02 -5.60 2.28
C ASP A 58 -12.45 -7.07 2.17
N ILE A 59 -11.99 -7.91 3.10
CA ILE A 59 -12.28 -9.33 3.12
C ILE A 59 -13.74 -9.59 3.57
N GLU A 60 -14.36 -8.69 4.34
CA GLU A 60 -15.71 -8.89 4.86
C GLU A 60 -16.79 -8.64 3.80
N ASP A 61 -16.69 -7.53 3.06
CA ASP A 61 -17.73 -7.12 2.10
C ASP A 61 -17.26 -7.02 0.64
N ASN A 62 -15.97 -7.24 0.38
CA ASN A 62 -15.35 -7.15 -0.95
C ASN A 62 -15.51 -5.74 -1.58
N GLU A 63 -15.58 -4.69 -0.76
CA GLU A 63 -15.56 -3.30 -1.21
C GLU A 63 -14.15 -2.89 -1.71
N PRO A 64 -14.03 -2.29 -2.91
CA PRO A 64 -12.73 -1.93 -3.47
C PRO A 64 -12.22 -0.55 -3.03
N TYR A 65 -10.96 -0.50 -2.60
CA TYR A 65 -10.26 0.70 -2.20
C TYR A 65 -8.99 0.92 -3.02
N VAL A 66 -8.87 2.09 -3.64
CA VAL A 66 -7.78 2.39 -4.56
C VAL A 66 -6.68 3.20 -3.88
N LEU A 67 -5.47 2.63 -3.88
CA LEU A 67 -4.22 3.29 -3.54
C LEU A 67 -3.56 3.85 -4.79
N THR A 68 -3.09 5.10 -4.70
CA THR A 68 -2.25 5.78 -5.70
C THR A 68 -1.04 6.37 -4.99
N LEU A 69 0.00 6.75 -5.74
CA LEU A 69 1.18 7.38 -5.16
C LEU A 69 0.86 8.68 -4.40
N ASP A 70 -0.08 9.48 -4.91
CA ASP A 70 -0.46 10.75 -4.26
C ASP A 70 -1.17 10.50 -2.94
N LYS A 71 -2.14 9.58 -2.90
CA LYS A 71 -2.80 9.15 -1.67
C LYS A 71 -1.80 8.62 -0.63
N PHE A 72 -0.82 7.83 -1.09
CA PHE A 72 0.23 7.34 -0.22
C PHE A 72 1.04 8.50 0.38
N LYS A 73 1.53 9.42 -0.44
CA LYS A 73 2.28 10.60 0.04
C LYS A 73 1.46 11.45 1.01
N GLU A 74 0.17 11.65 0.76
CA GLU A 74 -0.73 12.39 1.64
C GLU A 74 -0.88 11.68 3.00
N GLY A 75 -1.09 10.37 3.00
CA GLY A 75 -1.18 9.56 4.22
C GLY A 75 0.11 9.61 5.04
N ILE A 76 1.25 9.41 4.39
CA ILE A 76 2.58 9.50 5.03
C ILE A 76 2.81 10.89 5.62
N ALA A 77 2.56 11.95 4.85
CA ALA A 77 2.75 13.33 5.31
C ALA A 77 1.81 13.70 6.48
N LYS A 78 0.65 13.03 6.58
CA LYS A 78 -0.23 13.15 7.73
C LYS A 78 0.35 12.43 8.95
N LEU A 79 0.75 11.17 8.80
CA LEU A 79 1.31 10.34 9.87
C LEU A 79 2.56 10.97 10.48
N GLU A 80 3.47 11.49 9.66
CA GLU A 80 4.69 12.18 10.09
C GLU A 80 4.43 13.46 10.90
N LYS A 81 3.24 14.05 10.78
CA LYS A 81 2.85 15.23 11.59
C LYS A 81 2.19 14.85 12.90
N GLU A 82 1.45 13.75 12.91
CA GLU A 82 0.61 13.36 14.04
C GLU A 82 1.37 12.53 15.08
N HIS A 83 2.54 12.01 14.71
CA HIS A 83 3.24 11.01 15.51
C HIS A 83 4.74 10.97 15.17
N ASP A 84 5.54 10.53 16.13
CA ASP A 84 6.98 10.29 15.99
C ASP A 84 7.20 8.77 15.80
N TRP A 85 6.92 8.25 14.59
CA TRP A 85 6.94 6.79 14.34
C TRP A 85 8.37 6.31 14.06
N GLU A 86 9.01 5.76 15.07
CA GLU A 86 10.27 5.00 14.94
C GLU A 86 10.04 3.58 14.38
N TYR A 87 8.79 3.10 14.34
CA TYR A 87 8.40 1.73 13.98
C TYR A 87 7.33 1.69 12.87
N TRP A 88 7.74 1.98 11.63
CA TRP A 88 6.85 1.97 10.46
C TRP A 88 6.33 0.56 10.09
N GLU A 89 7.11 -0.47 10.38
CA GLU A 89 6.81 -1.87 10.07
C GLU A 89 5.70 -2.44 10.97
N ASP A 90 5.68 -2.07 12.25
CA ASP A 90 4.74 -2.63 13.24
C ASP A 90 3.28 -2.18 13.03
N TYR A 91 3.05 -1.18 12.18
CA TYR A 91 1.74 -0.55 11.96
C TYR A 91 1.43 -0.34 10.47
N SER A 92 1.98 -1.21 9.63
CA SER A 92 1.81 -1.16 8.18
C SER A 92 0.34 -1.20 7.75
N ASP A 93 -0.54 -1.84 8.53
CA ASP A 93 -1.99 -1.81 8.29
C ASP A 93 -2.60 -0.43 8.55
N GLU A 94 -2.33 0.17 9.71
CA GLU A 94 -2.80 1.52 10.04
C GLU A 94 -2.25 2.55 9.05
N VAL A 95 -1.00 2.39 8.62
CA VAL A 95 -0.37 3.22 7.60
C VAL A 95 -1.13 3.10 6.28
N LEU A 96 -1.42 1.88 5.82
CA LEU A 96 -2.20 1.66 4.61
C LEU A 96 -3.61 2.25 4.74
N GLN A 97 -4.30 2.05 5.86
CA GLN A 97 -5.62 2.61 6.11
C GLN A 97 -5.62 4.13 6.08
N VAL A 98 -4.62 4.78 6.69
CA VAL A 98 -4.49 6.23 6.62
C VAL A 98 -4.19 6.70 5.19
N CYS A 99 -3.44 5.94 4.40
CA CYS A 99 -3.24 6.24 2.98
C CYS A 99 -4.52 6.06 2.14
N LEU A 100 -5.37 5.08 2.48
CA LEU A 100 -6.61 4.81 1.76
C LEU A 100 -7.76 5.76 2.15
N PHE A 101 -7.87 6.08 3.44
CA PHE A 101 -9.03 6.72 4.06
C PHE A 101 -8.72 8.04 4.76
N GLY A 102 -7.45 8.38 4.92
CA GLY A 102 -7.02 9.51 5.73
C GLY A 102 -7.16 9.28 7.25
N LYS A 103 -7.55 8.09 7.70
CA LYS A 103 -7.65 7.70 9.13
C LYS A 103 -7.65 6.18 9.25
N VAL A 104 -7.40 5.67 10.45
CA VAL A 104 -7.69 4.27 10.77
C VAL A 104 -9.20 4.08 10.88
N VAL A 105 -9.73 3.09 10.19
CA VAL A 105 -11.18 2.78 10.11
C VAL A 105 -11.48 1.41 10.72
N PHE A 106 -10.57 0.46 10.55
CA PHE A 106 -10.67 -0.93 10.99
C PHE A 106 -9.58 -1.21 12.04
N GLY A 107 -9.90 -1.98 13.09
CA GLY A 107 -8.99 -2.28 14.21
C GLY A 107 -9.40 -3.53 14.97
#